data_AF-A0A538HNM6-F1
#
_entry.id   AF-A0A538HNM6-F1
#
_cell.length_a   1.000
_cell.length_b   1.000
_cell.length_c   1.000
_cell.angle_alpha   90.00
_cell.angle_beta   90.00
_cell.angle_gamma   90.00
#
_symmetry.space_group_name_H-M   'P 1'
#
loop_
_entity.id
_entity.type
_entity.pdbx_description
1 polymer ?
#
loop_
_entity_poly.entity_id
_entity_poly.type
_entity_poly.pdbx_seq_one_letter_code
_entity_poly.pdbx_strand_id
1 'polypeptide(L)'
;DKMTEAIQGALEETDRRRAVQVAYNEEHGITPETIQKGVSDIAEFLSLESPNVPSTKRRRGRKDVEGMAPAELEKLVIQLEEEMFAAAEELRFEYAAKLRDEIKDLRRELAAAAALAAPAPAAT
;
A
#
# COMPACT_ATOMS: atom_id res chain seq x y z
N ASP A 1 24.78 20.47 -13.37
CA ASP A 1 23.57 20.39 -14.20
C ASP A 1 23.49 21.61 -15.10
N LYS A 2 22.88 21.52 -16.29
CA LYS A 2 22.75 22.66 -17.23
C LYS A 2 21.27 22.98 -17.42
N MET A 3 20.91 24.25 -17.21
CA MET A 3 19.57 24.74 -17.55
C MET A 3 19.40 24.66 -19.08
N THR A 4 18.43 23.88 -19.54
CA THR A 4 18.03 23.82 -20.94
C THR A 4 16.83 24.72 -21.18
N GLU A 5 16.60 25.17 -22.42
CA GLU A 5 15.45 26.01 -22.77
C GLU A 5 14.12 25.34 -22.41
N ALA A 6 14.02 24.02 -22.55
CA ALA A 6 12.83 23.25 -22.16
C ALA A 6 12.58 23.30 -20.63
N ILE A 7 13.63 23.17 -19.81
CA ILE A 7 13.51 23.30 -18.35
C ILE A 7 13.12 24.73 -17.99
N GLN A 8 13.75 25.72 -18.63
CA GLN A 8 13.43 27.13 -18.41
C GLN A 8 11.96 27.43 -18.71
N GLY A 9 11.43 27.00 -19.86
CA GLY A 9 10.03 27.18 -20.20
C GLY A 9 9.05 26.48 -19.25
N ALA A 10 9.41 25.28 -18.76
CA ALA A 10 8.60 24.56 -17.78
C ALA A 10 8.56 25.29 -16.42
N LEU A 11 9.69 25.86 -15.98
CA LEU A 11 9.76 26.66 -14.76
C LEU A 11 8.94 27.95 -14.89
N GLU A 12 9.12 28.69 -15.99
CA GLU A 12 8.39 29.94 -16.25
C GLU A 12 6.87 29.73 -16.27
N GLU A 13 6.37 28.66 -16.91
CA GLU A 13 4.94 28.35 -16.91
C GLU A 13 4.43 27.91 -15.53
N THR A 14 5.27 27.19 -14.77
CA THR A 14 4.94 26.80 -13.39
C THR A 14 4.80 28.03 -12.49
N ASP A 15 5.75 28.96 -12.59
CA ASP A 15 5.76 30.20 -11.82
C ASP A 15 4.60 31.12 -12.22
N ARG A 16 4.32 31.24 -13.53
CA ARG A 16 3.16 31.99 -14.04
C ARG A 16 1.85 31.46 -13.46
N ARG A 17 1.64 30.13 -13.47
CA ARG A 17 0.42 29.51 -12.92
C ARG A 17 0.32 29.71 -11.42
N ARG A 18 1.43 29.56 -10.70
CA ARG A 18 1.46 29.70 -9.24
C ARG A 18 1.14 31.13 -8.82
N ALA A 19 1.66 32.13 -9.52
CA ALA A 19 1.35 33.54 -9.25
C ALA A 19 -0.16 33.81 -9.35
N VAL A 20 -0.81 33.30 -10.40
CA VAL A 20 -2.28 33.43 -10.58
C VAL A 20 -3.05 32.74 -9.45
N GLN A 21 -2.63 31.52 -9.06
CA GLN A 21 -3.28 30.77 -7.98
C GLN A 21 -3.15 31.48 -6.62
N VAL A 22 -1.97 32.03 -6.32
CA VAL A 22 -1.73 32.77 -5.07
C VAL A 22 -2.57 34.04 -5.03
N ALA A 23 -2.57 34.83 -6.11
CA ALA A 23 -3.39 36.05 -6.19
C ALA A 23 -4.88 35.75 -6.02
N TYR A 24 -5.39 34.70 -6.67
CA TYR A 24 -6.77 34.26 -6.51
C TYR A 24 -7.06 33.84 -5.07
N ASN A 25 -6.18 33.04 -4.46
CA ASN A 25 -6.34 32.58 -3.08
C ASN A 25 -6.34 33.75 -2.08
N GLU A 26 -5.44 34.73 -2.26
CA GLU A 26 -5.38 35.94 -1.42
C GLU A 26 -6.65 36.79 -1.57
N GLU A 27 -7.11 37.03 -2.80
CA GLU A 27 -8.35 37.77 -3.07
C GLU A 27 -9.59 37.11 -2.45
N HIS A 28 -9.61 35.77 -2.40
CA HIS A 28 -10.76 35.00 -1.93
C HIS A 28 -10.60 34.46 -0.49
N GLY A 29 -9.49 34.76 0.18
CA GLY A 29 -9.21 34.24 1.52
C GLY A 29 -9.08 32.71 1.60
N ILE A 30 -8.66 32.05 0.52
CA ILE A 30 -8.52 30.59 0.44
C ILE A 30 -7.17 30.17 1.01
N THR A 31 -7.17 29.28 2.00
CA THR A 31 -5.96 28.61 2.47
C THR A 31 -5.78 27.30 1.70
N PRO A 32 -4.66 27.08 0.99
CA PRO A 32 -4.43 25.83 0.27
C PRO A 32 -4.32 24.64 1.22
N GLU A 33 -5.16 23.64 1.03
CA GLU A 33 -5.14 22.39 1.80
C GLU A 33 -5.02 21.17 0.89
N THR A 34 -4.49 20.08 1.43
CA THR A 34 -4.43 18.81 0.69
C THR A 34 -5.81 18.17 0.67
N ILE A 35 -6.27 17.73 -0.50
CA ILE A 35 -7.53 17.00 -0.63
C ILE A 35 -7.41 15.66 0.10
N GLN A 36 -8.20 15.49 1.16
CA GLN A 36 -8.38 14.20 1.83
C GLN A 36 -9.71 13.59 1.36
N LYS A 37 -9.65 12.57 0.50
CA LYS A 37 -10.84 11.79 0.14
C LYS A 37 -10.98 10.64 1.14
N GLY A 38 -12.10 10.59 1.85
CA GLY A 38 -12.46 9.40 2.62
C GLY A 38 -12.63 8.21 1.67
N VAL A 39 -12.14 7.04 2.09
CA VAL A 39 -12.54 5.78 1.45
C VAL A 39 -14.02 5.63 1.77
N SER A 40 -14.91 5.97 0.83
CA SER A 40 -16.32 5.63 0.96
C SER A 40 -16.41 4.13 1.24
N ASP A 41 -17.29 3.70 2.15
CA ASP A 41 -17.49 2.32 2.61
C ASP A 41 -17.97 1.37 1.50
N ILE A 42 -17.14 1.19 0.48
CA ILE A 42 -17.27 0.19 -0.58
C ILE A 42 -17.25 -1.20 0.07
N ALA A 43 -16.59 -1.35 1.22
CA ALA A 43 -16.58 -2.59 2.00
C ALA A 43 -17.97 -2.99 2.52
N GLU A 44 -18.79 -2.03 2.95
CA GLU A 44 -20.16 -2.31 3.41
C GLU A 44 -21.06 -2.70 2.22
N PHE A 45 -20.93 -2.00 1.09
CA PHE A 45 -21.66 -2.29 -0.13
C PHE A 45 -21.32 -3.68 -0.72
N LEU A 46 -20.04 -4.06 -0.75
CA LEU A 46 -19.59 -5.35 -1.29
C LEU A 46 -19.94 -6.55 -0.41
N SER A 47 -20.13 -6.36 0.91
CA SER A 47 -20.50 -7.43 1.84
C SER A 47 -21.92 -7.98 1.65
N LEU A 48 -22.77 -7.26 0.89
CA LEU A 48 -24.15 -7.65 0.65
C LEU A 48 -24.33 -8.55 -0.59
N GLU A 49 -23.32 -8.69 -1.46
CA GLU A 49 -23.49 -9.25 -2.81
C GLU A 49 -22.90 -10.65 -3.10
N SER A 50 -22.36 -11.44 -2.15
CA SER A 50 -22.00 -12.83 -2.50
C SER A 50 -21.94 -13.87 -1.36
N PRO A 51 -22.64 -15.02 -1.49
CA PRO A 51 -22.52 -16.16 -0.59
C PRO A 51 -21.41 -17.17 -0.97
N ASN A 52 -20.60 -16.91 -2.01
CA ASN A 52 -19.62 -17.88 -2.51
C ASN A 52 -18.17 -17.45 -2.23
N VAL A 53 -17.78 -17.46 -0.96
CA VAL A 53 -16.35 -17.55 -0.59
C VAL A 53 -16.01 -19.01 -0.35
N PRO A 54 -15.19 -19.65 -1.21
CA PRO A 54 -14.62 -20.94 -0.88
C PRO A 54 -13.92 -20.83 0.48
N SER A 55 -14.28 -21.70 1.42
CA SER A 55 -13.54 -21.86 2.67
C SER A 55 -12.15 -22.41 2.34
N THR A 56 -11.24 -21.56 1.89
CA THR A 56 -9.84 -21.93 1.79
C THR A 56 -9.36 -22.23 3.19
N LYS A 57 -9.01 -23.52 3.34
CA LYS A 57 -8.37 -24.15 4.48
C LYS A 57 -7.58 -23.15 5.32
N ARG A 58 -7.98 -23.06 6.60
CA ARG A 58 -7.16 -22.66 7.76
C ARG A 58 -6.20 -21.50 7.45
N ARG A 59 -6.58 -20.28 7.86
CA ARG A 59 -5.64 -19.18 8.12
C ARG A 59 -4.38 -19.80 8.73
N ARG A 60 -3.26 -19.77 8.00
CA ARG A 60 -2.01 -20.34 8.49
C ARG A 60 -1.66 -19.57 9.74
N GLY A 61 -1.69 -20.26 10.87
CA GLY A 61 -1.41 -19.63 12.15
C GLY A 61 0.08 -19.33 12.23
N ARG A 62 0.47 -18.40 13.11
CA ARG A 62 1.88 -18.14 13.47
C ARG A 62 2.72 -19.42 13.68
N LYS A 63 2.10 -20.50 14.17
CA LYS A 63 2.72 -21.83 14.34
C LYS A 63 3.06 -22.57 13.04
N ASP A 64 2.35 -22.32 11.96
CA ASP A 64 2.55 -23.01 10.68
C ASP A 64 3.75 -22.43 9.89
N VAL A 65 4.17 -21.22 10.26
CA VAL A 65 5.28 -20.47 9.65
C VAL A 65 6.46 -20.26 10.61
N GLU A 66 6.29 -20.66 11.88
CA GLU A 66 7.32 -20.66 12.91
C GLU A 66 8.46 -21.63 12.51
N GLY A 67 9.63 -21.07 12.20
CA GLY A 67 10.81 -21.85 11.80
C GLY A 67 11.06 -21.93 10.29
N MET A 68 10.23 -21.32 9.45
CA MET A 68 10.54 -21.14 8.03
C MET A 68 11.77 -20.23 7.85
N ALA A 69 12.60 -20.51 6.85
CA ALA A 69 13.67 -19.59 6.50
C ALA A 69 13.05 -18.27 5.98
N PRO A 70 13.65 -17.09 6.26
CA PRO A 70 13.14 -15.81 5.78
C PRO A 70 12.88 -15.79 4.27
N ALA A 71 13.74 -16.44 3.48
CA ALA A 71 13.61 -16.56 2.03
C ALA A 71 12.41 -17.43 1.59
N GLU A 72 12.00 -18.43 2.39
CA GLU A 72 10.82 -19.25 2.10
C GLU A 72 9.54 -18.48 2.43
N LEU A 73 9.57 -17.70 3.50
CA LEU A 73 8.47 -16.85 3.92
C LEU A 73 8.24 -15.69 2.93
N GLU A 74 9.31 -15.12 2.38
CA GLU A 74 9.24 -14.13 1.29
C GLU A 74 8.61 -14.72 0.02
N LYS A 75 9.01 -15.93 -0.39
CA LYS A 75 8.40 -16.63 -1.53
C LYS A 75 6.91 -16.88 -1.31
N LEU A 76 6.52 -17.27 -0.10
CA LEU A 76 5.11 -17.49 0.24
C LEU A 76 4.31 -16.18 0.15
N VAL A 77 4.86 -15.06 0.63
CA VAL A 77 4.22 -13.74 0.52
C VAL A 77 3.98 -13.38 -0.95
N ILE A 78 4.97 -13.58 -1.83
CA ILE A 78 4.83 -13.30 -3.27
C ILE A 78 3.71 -14.15 -3.89
N GLN A 79 3.64 -15.44 -3.57
CA GLN A 79 2.59 -16.33 -4.07
C GLN A 79 1.19 -15.89 -3.63
N LEU A 80 1.04 -15.49 -2.36
CA LEU A 80 -0.23 -14.99 -1.84
C LEU A 80 -0.62 -13.64 -2.45
N GLU A 81 0.36 -12.79 -2.77
CA GLU A 81 0.11 -11.52 -3.47
C GLU A 81 -0.41 -11.76 -4.88
N GLU A 82 0.20 -12.67 -5.65
CA GLU A 82 -0.29 -13.06 -6.98
C GLU A 82 -1.73 -13.61 -6.90
N GLU A 83 -2.01 -14.48 -5.92
CA GLU A 83 -3.36 -15.02 -5.71
C GLU A 83 -4.37 -13.94 -5.30
N MET A 84 -3.95 -12.97 -4.47
CA MET A 84 -4.78 -11.84 -4.06
C MET A 84 -5.14 -10.96 -5.27
N PHE A 85 -4.18 -10.68 -6.15
CA PHE A 85 -4.43 -9.91 -7.37
C PHE A 85 -5.36 -10.65 -8.33
N ALA A 86 -5.14 -11.95 -8.56
CA ALA A 86 -6.04 -12.76 -9.38
C ALA A 86 -7.47 -12.78 -8.81
N ALA A 87 -7.61 -12.91 -7.48
CA ALA A 87 -8.92 -12.84 -6.82
C ALA A 87 -9.59 -11.46 -7.00
N ALA A 88 -8.82 -10.37 -6.97
CA ALA A 88 -9.34 -9.03 -7.21
C ALA A 88 -9.77 -8.81 -8.66
N GLU A 89 -9.01 -9.33 -9.64
CA GLU A 89 -9.37 -9.31 -11.07
C GLU A 89 -10.66 -10.07 -11.34
N GLU A 90 -10.87 -11.19 -10.63
CA GLU A 90 -12.11 -11.98 -10.69
C GLU A 90 -13.25 -11.44 -9.80
N LEU A 91 -13.10 -10.23 -9.24
CA LEU A 91 -14.09 -9.56 -8.37
C LEU A 91 -14.42 -10.33 -7.07
N ARG A 92 -13.54 -11.26 -6.64
CA ARG A 92 -13.64 -12.01 -5.39
C ARG A 92 -13.05 -11.23 -4.22
N PHE A 93 -13.61 -10.06 -3.93
CA PHE A 93 -13.03 -9.09 -2.98
C PHE A 93 -12.90 -9.59 -1.54
N GLU A 94 -13.86 -10.37 -1.03
CA GLU A 94 -13.74 -10.97 0.30
C GLU A 94 -12.56 -11.93 0.40
N TYR A 95 -12.30 -12.67 -0.68
CA TYR A 95 -11.17 -13.58 -0.73
C TYR A 95 -9.85 -12.82 -0.80
N ALA A 96 -9.77 -11.80 -1.67
CA ALA A 96 -8.62 -10.90 -1.73
C ALA A 96 -8.36 -10.20 -0.39
N ALA A 97 -9.40 -9.79 0.34
CA ALA A 97 -9.27 -9.18 1.66
C ALA A 97 -8.67 -10.15 2.69
N LYS A 98 -9.10 -11.43 2.68
CA LYS A 98 -8.52 -12.47 3.54
C LYS A 98 -7.04 -12.70 3.24
N LEU A 99 -6.68 -12.81 1.96
CA LEU A 99 -5.29 -12.96 1.53
C LEU A 99 -4.43 -11.76 1.93
N ARG A 100 -4.94 -10.53 1.77
CA ARG A 100 -4.28 -9.30 2.21
C ARG A 100 -3.95 -9.32 3.70
N ASP A 101 -4.90 -9.74 4.53
CA ASP A 101 -4.72 -9.79 5.98
C ASP A 101 -3.70 -10.88 6.37
N GLU A 102 -3.69 -12.01 5.67
CA GLU A 102 -2.66 -13.06 5.83
C GLU A 102 -1.27 -12.57 5.42
N ILE A 103 -1.13 -11.91 4.28
CA ILE A 103 0.12 -11.29 3.82
C ILE A 103 0.64 -10.29 4.86
N LYS A 104 -0.25 -9.48 5.43
CA LYS A 104 0.12 -8.49 6.45
C LYS A 104 0.69 -9.14 7.70
N ASP A 105 0.12 -10.26 8.14
CA ASP A 105 0.62 -11.02 9.28
C ASP A 105 2.00 -11.64 8.95
N LEU A 106 2.16 -12.25 7.77
CA LEU A 106 3.45 -12.82 7.33
C LEU A 106 4.56 -11.78 7.21
N ARG A 107 4.28 -10.61 6.62
CA ARG A 107 5.26 -9.52 6.51
C ARG A 107 5.71 -9.00 7.88
N ARG A 108 4.83 -9.00 8.89
CA ARG A 108 5.20 -8.66 10.27
C ARG A 108 6.15 -9.69 10.88
N GLU A 109 5.90 -10.97 10.62
CA GLU A 109 6.78 -12.06 11.08
C GLU A 109 8.14 -12.03 10.39
N LEU A 110 8.19 -11.75 9.09
CA LEU A 110 9.43 -11.53 8.35
C LEU A 110 10.27 -10.40 8.95
N ALA A 111 9.63 -9.27 9.25
CA ALA A 111 10.28 -8.13 9.89
C ALA A 111 10.80 -8.49 11.31
N ALA A 112 10.04 -9.26 12.08
CA ALA A 112 10.46 -9.74 13.40
C ALA A 112 11.65 -10.70 13.30
N ALA A 113 11.65 -11.63 12.34
CA ALA A 113 12.75 -12.55 12.09
C ALA A 113 14.03 -11.81 11.65
N ALA A 114 13.90 -10.81 10.79
CA ALA A 114 15.01 -9.96 10.36
C ALA A 114 15.61 -9.14 11.53
N ALA A 115 14.76 -8.61 12.42
CA ALA A 115 15.22 -7.88 13.61
C ALA A 115 15.99 -8.77 14.60
N LEU A 116 15.62 -10.05 14.72
CA LEU A 116 16.34 -11.04 15.54
C LEU A 116 17.69 -11.45 14.93
N ALA A 117 17.85 -11.35 13.61
CA ALA A 117 19.08 -11.70 12.89
C ALA A 117 20.08 -10.54 12.74
N ALA A 118 19.69 -9.30 13.07
CA ALA A 118 20.60 -8.16 13.03
C ALA A 118 21.62 -8.21 14.18
N PRO A 119 22.94 -8.14 13.92
CA PRO A 119 23.93 -8.07 14.99
C PRO A 119 23.72 -6.79 15.79
N ALA A 120 23.75 -6.90 17.13
CA ALA A 120 23.67 -5.76 18.03
C ALA A 120 24.65 -4.65 17.57
N PRO A 121 24.24 -3.36 17.56
CA PRO A 121 25.15 -2.30 17.20
C PRO A 121 26.35 -2.38 18.14
N ALA A 122 27.54 -2.57 17.58
CA ALA A 122 28.78 -2.57 18.32
C ALA A 122 28.86 -1.27 19.13
N ALA A 123 28.71 -1.40 20.45
CA ALA A 123 28.82 -0.28 21.37
C ALA A 123 30.24 0.25 21.31
N THR A 124 30.37 1.53 20.95
CA THR A 124 31.60 2.33 20.89
C THR A 124 32.17 2.61 22.28
#